data_AF-A0A421DJ44-F1
#
_entry.id   AF-A0A421DJ44-F1
#
_cell.length_a   1.000
_cell.length_b   1.000
_cell.length_c   1.000
_cell.angle_alpha   90.00
_cell.angle_beta   90.00
_cell.angle_gamma   90.00
#
_symmetry.space_group_name_H-M   'P 1'
#
loop_
_entity.id
_entity.type
_entity.pdbx_description
1 polymer ?
#
loop_
_entity_poly.entity_id
_entity_poly.type
_entity_poly.pdbx_seq_one_letter_code
_entity_poly.pdbx_strand_id
1 'polypeptide(L)'
;MKRKLRRRNQRWLSKQCRKAMLNDMPMDFFVSYPAQRADMNNASRLERRGKLLPDWSNAEFCSGHVMLPFVSQRGKIYHYQMITRQSDLPETYQSRWLDARLNEEEEPLDFQIIRHDLTRGTEEVMFDSVPQNKQTNELTNKLTP
;
A
#
# COMPACT_ATOMS: atom_id res chain seq x y z
N MET A 1 -37.84 25.21 9.45
CA MET A 1 -36.96 24.44 8.55
C MET A 1 -35.64 23.99 9.20
N LYS A 2 -34.93 24.87 9.93
CA LYS A 2 -33.64 24.59 10.60
C LYS A 2 -33.63 23.34 11.50
N ARG A 3 -34.72 23.06 12.24
CA ARG A 3 -34.85 21.88 13.13
C ARG A 3 -34.83 20.55 12.37
N LYS A 4 -35.43 20.48 11.17
CA LYS A 4 -35.46 19.25 10.34
C LYS A 4 -34.05 18.91 9.83
N LEU A 5 -33.34 19.91 9.33
CA LEU A 5 -31.95 19.76 8.87
C LEU A 5 -31.03 19.31 10.01
N ARG A 6 -31.12 19.96 11.18
CA ARG A 6 -30.33 19.57 12.36
C ARG A 6 -30.57 18.11 12.77
N ARG A 7 -31.84 17.67 12.83
CA ARG A 7 -32.19 16.28 13.15
C ARG A 7 -31.64 15.28 12.13
N ARG A 8 -31.71 15.61 10.83
CA ARG A 8 -31.15 14.77 9.76
C ARG A 8 -29.63 14.65 9.88
N ASN A 9 -28.94 15.78 10.07
CA ASN A 9 -27.48 15.81 10.21
C ASN A 9 -27.02 15.05 11.45
N GLN A 10 -27.70 15.23 12.59
CA GLN A 10 -27.40 14.50 13.81
C GLN A 10 -27.55 12.98 13.61
N ARG A 11 -28.68 12.53 13.05
CA ARG A 11 -28.89 11.09 12.76
C ARG A 11 -27.81 10.53 11.85
N TRP A 12 -27.42 11.28 10.82
CA TRP A 12 -26.39 10.85 9.88
C TRP A 12 -25.01 10.76 10.56
N LEU A 13 -24.60 11.80 11.29
CA LEU A 13 -23.33 11.82 12.02
C LEU A 13 -23.25 10.72 13.09
N SER A 14 -24.32 10.51 13.87
CA SER A 14 -24.38 9.42 14.86
C SER A 14 -24.20 8.04 14.20
N LYS A 15 -24.76 7.83 13.00
CA LYS A 15 -24.58 6.59 12.25
C LYS A 15 -23.12 6.41 11.80
N GLN A 16 -22.48 7.47 11.32
CA GLN A 16 -21.08 7.38 10.91
C GLN A 16 -20.16 7.17 12.13
N CYS A 17 -20.41 7.85 13.25
CA CYS A 17 -19.64 7.67 14.50
C CYS A 17 -19.71 6.23 15.01
N ARG A 18 -20.90 5.61 14.98
CA ARG A 18 -21.02 4.19 15.30
C ARG A 18 -20.17 3.29 14.38
N LYS A 19 -20.08 3.60 13.09
CA LYS A 19 -19.22 2.84 12.17
C LYS A 19 -17.74 3.05 12.45
N ALA A 20 -17.34 4.29 12.73
CA ALA A 20 -15.98 4.64 13.12
C ALA A 20 -15.52 3.79 14.32
N MET A 21 -16.33 3.76 15.38
CA MET A 21 -16.06 2.95 16.57
C MET A 21 -16.02 1.45 16.28
N LEU A 22 -16.96 0.92 15.48
CA LEU A 22 -17.02 -0.52 15.18
C LEU A 22 -15.87 -1.02 14.31
N ASN A 23 -15.22 -0.14 13.54
CA ASN A 23 -14.13 -0.51 12.64
C ASN A 23 -12.77 0.03 13.12
N ASP A 24 -12.71 0.60 14.33
CA ASP A 24 -11.52 1.25 14.89
C ASP A 24 -10.83 2.20 13.90
N MET A 25 -11.64 3.04 13.25
CA MET A 25 -11.18 3.96 12.21
C MET A 25 -11.60 5.40 12.51
N PRO A 26 -10.82 6.41 12.06
CA PRO A 26 -11.16 7.82 12.26
C PRO A 26 -12.53 8.20 11.69
N MET A 27 -13.23 9.09 12.39
CA MET A 27 -14.52 9.65 11.94
C MET A 27 -14.40 10.28 10.54
N ASP A 28 -13.31 10.99 10.27
CA ASP A 28 -13.08 11.71 9.02
C ASP A 28 -13.13 10.79 7.78
N PHE A 29 -12.71 9.52 7.94
CA PHE A 29 -12.85 8.51 6.89
C PHE A 29 -14.32 8.30 6.51
N PHE A 30 -15.20 8.07 7.49
CA PHE A 30 -16.62 7.79 7.21
C PHE A 30 -17.41 9.02 6.76
N VAL A 31 -16.97 10.22 7.13
CA VAL A 31 -17.56 11.48 6.66
C VAL A 31 -17.20 11.74 5.21
N SER A 32 -15.97 11.44 4.80
CA SER A 32 -15.49 11.63 3.42
C SER A 32 -15.84 10.48 2.46
N TYR A 33 -16.04 9.27 2.99
CA TYR A 33 -16.33 8.06 2.21
C TYR A 33 -17.49 8.20 1.19
N PRO A 34 -18.64 8.84 1.50
CA PRO A 34 -19.70 8.99 0.51
C PRO A 34 -19.29 9.81 -0.71
N ALA A 35 -18.45 10.84 -0.52
CA ALA A 35 -17.93 11.64 -1.62
C ALA A 35 -16.95 10.82 -2.48
N GLN A 36 -16.03 10.10 -1.84
CA GLN A 36 -15.10 9.18 -2.53
C GLN A 36 -15.87 8.12 -3.33
N ARG A 37 -16.90 7.51 -2.73
CA ARG A 37 -17.75 6.53 -3.39
C ARG A 37 -18.51 7.12 -4.59
N ALA A 38 -18.98 8.36 -4.48
CA ALA A 38 -19.62 9.04 -5.60
C ALA A 38 -18.62 9.29 -6.75
N ASP A 39 -17.39 9.68 -6.42
CA ASP A 39 -16.32 9.87 -7.40
C ASP A 39 -15.94 8.55 -8.09
N MET A 40 -15.81 7.45 -7.34
CA MET A 40 -15.58 6.11 -7.92
C MET A 40 -16.72 5.68 -8.86
N ASN A 41 -17.98 5.83 -8.43
CA ASN A 41 -19.13 5.49 -9.28
C ASN A 41 -19.15 6.32 -10.57
N ASN A 42 -18.75 7.59 -10.48
CA ASN A 42 -18.65 8.46 -11.64
C ASN A 42 -17.49 8.04 -12.56
N ALA A 43 -16.33 7.66 -12.00
CA ALA A 43 -15.22 7.09 -12.75
C ALA A 43 -15.67 5.87 -13.58
N SER A 44 -16.29 4.88 -12.93
CA SER A 44 -16.79 3.67 -13.60
C SER A 44 -17.86 3.97 -14.65
N ARG A 45 -18.62 5.06 -14.50
CA ARG A 45 -19.57 5.52 -15.51
C ARG A 45 -18.87 6.14 -16.72
N LEU A 46 -17.82 6.93 -16.50
CA LEU A 46 -17.04 7.56 -17.56
C LEU A 46 -16.24 6.53 -18.35
N GLU A 47 -15.64 5.57 -17.66
CA GLU A 47 -14.90 4.45 -18.23
C GLU A 47 -15.78 3.62 -19.17
N ARG A 48 -16.97 3.19 -18.71
CA ARG A 48 -17.96 2.49 -19.55
C ARG A 48 -18.42 3.27 -20.78
N ARG A 49 -18.23 4.59 -20.78
CA ARG A 49 -18.59 5.47 -21.90
C ARG A 49 -17.38 5.82 -22.79
N GLY A 50 -16.20 5.27 -22.51
CA GLY A 50 -14.96 5.62 -23.21
C GLY A 50 -14.53 7.08 -23.00
N LYS A 51 -14.97 7.73 -21.91
CA LYS A 51 -14.69 9.14 -21.61
C LYS A 51 -13.62 9.34 -20.53
N LEU A 52 -13.13 8.25 -19.98
CA LEU A 52 -12.02 8.21 -19.07
C LEU A 52 -10.86 7.55 -19.81
N LEU A 53 -9.78 8.30 -20.03
CA LEU A 53 -8.67 7.87 -20.86
C LEU A 53 -7.37 7.87 -20.05
N PRO A 54 -6.44 6.96 -20.35
CA PRO A 54 -5.11 7.00 -19.79
C PRO A 54 -4.37 8.26 -20.29
N ASP A 55 -3.70 8.95 -19.39
CA ASP A 55 -2.86 10.10 -19.71
C ASP A 55 -1.38 9.76 -19.53
N TRP A 56 -0.77 9.30 -20.62
CA TRP A 56 0.64 8.95 -20.67
C TRP A 56 1.58 10.15 -20.57
N SER A 57 1.09 11.38 -20.85
CA SER A 57 1.92 12.58 -20.74
C SER A 57 2.25 12.91 -19.28
N ASN A 58 1.34 12.58 -18.37
CA ASN A 58 1.45 12.77 -16.93
C ASN A 58 1.72 11.45 -16.18
N ALA A 59 2.15 10.39 -16.88
CA ALA A 59 2.52 9.13 -16.22
C ALA A 59 3.81 9.29 -15.40
N GLU A 60 3.78 8.80 -14.16
CA GLU A 60 4.92 8.83 -13.24
C GLU A 60 5.67 7.49 -13.34
N PHE A 61 6.94 7.55 -13.72
CA PHE A 61 7.81 6.38 -13.85
C PHE A 61 8.63 6.26 -12.57
N CYS A 62 8.33 5.22 -11.80
CA CYS A 62 8.99 4.90 -10.56
C CYS A 62 9.85 3.64 -10.74
N SER A 63 10.76 3.41 -9.80
CA SER A 63 11.55 2.17 -9.75
C SER A 63 10.62 0.95 -9.70
N GLY A 64 10.66 0.11 -10.72
CA GLY A 64 9.89 -1.13 -10.84
C GLY A 64 8.40 -0.98 -11.17
N HIS A 65 7.87 0.23 -11.35
CA HIS A 65 6.46 0.43 -11.71
C HIS A 65 6.16 1.79 -12.34
N VAL A 66 5.03 1.90 -13.03
CA VAL A 66 4.50 3.15 -13.57
C VAL A 66 3.12 3.43 -12.98
N MET A 67 2.92 4.66 -12.51
CA MET A 67 1.61 5.16 -12.11
C MET A 67 1.00 5.94 -13.27
N LEU A 68 -0.03 5.36 -13.90
CA LEU A 68 -0.71 5.94 -15.05
C LEU A 68 -2.03 6.60 -14.62
N PRO A 69 -2.15 7.94 -14.67
CA PRO A 69 -3.40 8.61 -14.35
C PRO A 69 -4.48 8.36 -15.41
N PHE A 70 -5.71 8.14 -14.94
CA PHE A 70 -6.91 8.08 -15.78
C PHE A 70 -7.72 9.37 -15.63
N VAL A 71 -7.80 10.11 -16.73
CA VAL A 71 -8.34 11.47 -16.76
C VAL A 71 -9.63 11.55 -17.55
N SER A 72 -10.53 12.41 -17.09
CA SER A 72 -11.70 12.80 -17.88
C SER A 72 -11.33 13.81 -18.96
N GLN A 73 -12.23 14.00 -19.93
CA GLN A 73 -12.13 15.06 -20.95
C GLN A 73 -11.92 16.49 -20.39
N ARG A 74 -12.21 16.72 -19.10
CA ARG A 74 -12.02 18.01 -18.43
C ARG A 74 -10.72 18.09 -17.61
N GLY A 75 -9.85 17.09 -17.70
CA GLY A 75 -8.58 17.02 -16.99
C GLY A 75 -8.65 16.53 -15.54
N LYS A 76 -9.83 16.26 -14.98
CA LYS A 76 -9.94 15.64 -13.63
C LYS A 76 -9.39 14.22 -13.68
N ILE A 77 -8.40 13.92 -12.82
CA ILE A 77 -7.90 12.57 -12.53
C ILE A 77 -8.90 11.86 -11.61
N TYR A 78 -9.28 10.62 -11.95
CA TYR A 78 -10.19 9.82 -11.13
C TYR A 78 -9.49 8.69 -10.37
N HIS A 79 -8.51 8.05 -11.00
CA HIS A 79 -7.70 7.02 -10.38
C HIS A 79 -6.37 6.89 -11.11
N TYR A 80 -5.46 6.13 -10.53
CA TYR A 80 -4.21 5.71 -11.14
C TYR A 80 -4.25 4.21 -11.37
N GLN A 81 -3.70 3.77 -12.50
CA GLN A 81 -3.39 2.38 -12.76
C GLN A 81 -1.91 2.16 -12.52
N MET A 82 -1.56 1.21 -11.66
CA MET A 82 -0.19 0.79 -11.45
C MET A 82 0.17 -0.28 -12.49
N ILE A 83 1.23 -0.05 -13.27
CA ILE A 83 1.77 -1.00 -14.23
C ILE A 83 3.12 -1.51 -13.68
N THR A 84 3.21 -2.80 -13.41
CA THR A 84 4.37 -3.41 -12.72
C THR A 84 5.26 -4.23 -13.64
N ARG A 85 4.91 -4.34 -14.94
CA ARG A 85 5.71 -5.07 -15.93
C ARG A 85 6.03 -4.16 -17.10
N GLN A 86 7.30 -4.11 -17.47
CA GLN A 86 7.76 -3.33 -18.61
C GLN A 86 7.06 -3.74 -19.92
N SER A 87 6.75 -5.02 -20.09
CA SER A 87 6.04 -5.54 -21.28
C SER A 87 4.63 -4.99 -21.44
N ASP A 88 4.01 -4.52 -20.36
CA ASP A 88 2.65 -3.99 -20.38
C ASP A 88 2.63 -2.49 -20.78
N LEU A 89 3.81 -1.87 -20.96
CA LEU A 89 3.93 -0.50 -21.46
C LEU A 89 3.87 -0.48 -23.00
N PRO A 90 3.25 0.56 -23.59
CA PRO A 90 3.41 0.85 -25.00
C PRO A 90 4.89 1.03 -25.34
N GLU A 91 5.29 0.57 -26.51
CA GLU A 91 6.69 0.54 -26.97
C GLU A 91 7.38 1.91 -26.84
N THR A 92 6.65 3.00 -27.11
CA THR A 92 7.13 4.38 -26.99
C THR A 92 7.56 4.78 -25.58
N TYR A 93 7.07 4.10 -24.53
CA TYR A 93 7.34 4.42 -23.14
C TYR A 93 8.24 3.38 -22.44
N GLN A 94 8.56 2.27 -23.09
CA GLN A 94 9.39 1.21 -22.50
C GLN A 94 10.80 1.70 -22.14
N SER A 95 11.35 2.66 -22.89
CA SER A 95 12.67 3.27 -22.63
C SER A 95 12.68 4.16 -21.38
N ARG A 96 11.50 4.58 -20.89
CA ARG A 96 11.35 5.35 -19.64
C ARG A 96 11.21 4.45 -18.42
N TRP A 97 11.16 3.13 -18.60
CA TRP A 97 11.09 2.18 -17.51
C TRP A 97 12.34 2.31 -16.63
N LEU A 98 12.11 2.43 -15.33
CA LEU A 98 13.17 2.42 -14.33
C LEU A 98 13.16 1.04 -13.71
N ASP A 99 14.19 0.25 -13.97
CA ASP A 99 14.34 -1.02 -13.29
C ASP A 99 14.35 -0.80 -11.79
N ALA A 100 13.68 -1.69 -11.07
CA ALA A 100 13.89 -1.84 -9.65
C ALA A 100 15.36 -2.19 -9.47
N ARG A 101 16.23 -1.19 -9.29
CA ARG A 101 17.53 -1.45 -8.71
C ARG A 101 17.21 -2.05 -7.36
N LEU A 102 17.43 -3.36 -7.25
CA LEU A 102 17.78 -3.95 -5.97
C LEU A 102 18.99 -3.13 -5.53
N ASN A 103 18.77 -2.12 -4.70
CA ASN A 103 19.84 -1.67 -3.85
C ASN A 103 20.13 -2.89 -2.99
N GLU A 104 21.07 -3.73 -3.42
CA GLU A 104 21.62 -4.86 -2.66
C GLU A 104 22.40 -4.36 -1.41
N GLU A 105 22.03 -3.20 -0.87
CA GLU A 105 22.50 -2.63 0.40
C GLU A 105 21.39 -2.64 1.47
N GLU A 106 20.27 -3.34 1.24
CA GLU A 106 19.53 -3.86 2.39
C GLU A 106 20.32 -5.06 2.92
N GLU A 107 21.25 -4.76 3.85
CA GLU A 107 21.78 -5.77 4.78
C GLU A 107 20.61 -6.66 5.21
N PRO A 108 20.70 -8.00 5.03
CA PRO A 108 19.64 -8.89 5.45
C PRO A 108 19.38 -8.62 6.93
N LEU A 109 18.19 -8.09 7.24
CA LEU A 109 17.80 -7.85 8.62
C LEU A 109 17.79 -9.20 9.33
N ASP A 110 18.76 -9.43 10.19
CA ASP A 110 18.75 -10.57 11.09
C ASP A 110 17.53 -10.42 12.01
N PHE A 111 16.51 -11.25 11.79
CA PHE A 111 15.31 -11.26 12.62
C PHE A 111 15.03 -12.67 13.14
N GLN A 112 14.72 -12.73 14.43
CA GLN A 112 14.26 -13.94 15.09
C GLN A 112 12.76 -13.82 15.33
N ILE A 113 12.02 -14.88 14.99
CA ILE A 113 10.62 -15.01 15.38
C ILE A 113 10.60 -15.75 16.71
N ILE A 114 10.33 -15.03 17.80
CA ILE A 114 10.27 -15.60 19.14
C ILE A 114 8.80 -15.75 19.54
N ARG A 115 8.45 -16.95 19.98
CA ARG A 115 7.16 -17.23 20.61
C ARG A 115 7.33 -17.11 22.12
N HIS A 116 6.63 -16.16 22.72
CA HIS A 116 6.53 -16.06 24.18
C HIS A 116 5.34 -16.90 24.66
N ASP A 117 5.59 -17.86 25.54
CA ASP A 117 4.54 -18.53 26.30
C ASP A 117 4.34 -17.81 27.64
N LEU A 118 3.34 -16.94 27.68
CA LEU A 118 2.98 -16.14 28.86
C LEU A 118 2.55 -17.00 30.06
N THR A 119 2.21 -18.28 29.86
CA THR A 119 1.80 -19.18 30.96
C THR A 119 2.99 -19.79 31.69
N ARG A 120 4.12 -19.95 30.98
CA ARG A 120 5.35 -20.56 31.50
C ARG A 120 6.48 -19.56 31.69
N GLY A 121 6.34 -18.33 31.16
CA GLY A 121 7.38 -17.31 31.19
C GLY A 121 8.60 -17.69 30.34
N THR A 122 8.42 -18.57 29.35
CA THR A 122 9.50 -19.08 28.50
C THR A 122 9.41 -18.49 27.10
N GLU A 123 10.56 -18.24 26.50
CA GLU A 123 10.70 -17.73 25.14
C GLU A 123 11.31 -18.83 24.27
N GLU A 124 10.64 -19.18 23.17
CA GLU A 124 11.14 -20.16 22.21
C GLU A 124 11.38 -19.48 20.87
N VAL A 125 12.61 -19.54 20.35
CA VAL A 125 12.94 -19.08 19.00
C VAL A 125 12.36 -20.07 18.00
N MET A 126 11.37 -19.63 17.23
CA MET A 126 10.67 -20.45 16.23
C MET A 126 11.36 -20.41 14.87
N PHE A 127 12.05 -19.30 14.56
CA PHE A 127 12.74 -19.10 13.30
C PHE A 127 13.88 -18.11 13.51
N ASP A 128 15.05 -18.42 12.96
CA ASP A 128 16.21 -17.55 12.95
C ASP A 128 16.68 -17.40 11.50
N SER A 129 16.77 -16.17 11.02
CA SER A 129 17.19 -15.87 9.65
C SER A 129 18.70 -16.02 9.42
N VAL A 130 19.50 -16.23 10.48
CA VAL A 130 20.95 -16.39 10.36
C VAL A 130 21.31 -17.73 9.70
N PRO A 131 22.04 -17.74 8.56
CA PRO A 131 22.51 -18.98 7.94
C PRO A 131 23.53 -19.68 8.85
N GLN A 132 23.29 -20.95 9.20
CA GLN A 132 24.06 -21.76 10.17
C GLN A 132 25.55 -22.02 9.83
N ASN A 133 26.12 -21.41 8.79
CA ASN A 133 27.49 -21.65 8.33
C ASN A 133 28.56 -20.70 8.91
N LYS A 134 28.42 -20.27 10.17
CA LYS A 134 29.47 -19.51 10.89
C LYS A 134 29.67 -19.98 12.34
N GLN A 135 29.69 -21.29 12.60
CA GLN A 135 30.11 -21.82 13.92
C GLN A 135 31.30 -22.78 13.92
N THR A 136 31.98 -22.98 12.79
CA THR A 136 33.24 -23.74 12.76
C THR A 136 34.36 -22.82 12.30
N ASN A 137 34.90 -21.99 13.19
CA ASN A 137 36.27 -21.45 13.09
C ASN A 137 36.71 -20.69 14.36
N GLU A 138 36.45 -21.22 15.55
CA GLU A 138 37.13 -20.76 16.77
C GLU A 138 37.43 -21.92 17.72
N LEU A 139 38.17 -22.94 17.27
CA LEU A 139 38.74 -23.96 18.18
C LEU A 139 40.05 -24.57 17.63
N THR A 140 40.90 -23.79 16.98
CA THR A 140 42.28 -24.21 16.66
C THR A 140 43.24 -23.03 16.73
N ASN A 141 43.37 -22.42 17.90
CA ASN A 141 44.57 -21.65 18.24
C ASN A 141 44.71 -21.58 19.77
N LYS A 142 45.33 -22.61 20.33
CA LYS A 142 46.19 -22.55 21.53
C LYS A 142 46.82 -23.93 21.79
N LEU A 143 48.12 -23.90 22.08
CA LEU A 143 49.04 -24.97 22.49
C LEU A 143 49.72 -25.67 21.29
N THR A 144 51.01 -25.52 21.02
CA THR A 144 52.17 -25.12 21.86
C THR A 144 53.38 -24.82 20.95
N PRO A 145 54.38 -24.04 21.38
CA PRO A 145 55.67 -23.92 20.68
C PRO A 145 56.46 -25.24 20.70
#